data_AF-A0A1X0B1W4-F1
#
_entry.id   AF-A0A1X0B1W4-F1
#
_cell.length_a   1.000
_cell.length_b   1.000
_cell.length_c   1.000
_cell.angle_alpha   90.00
_cell.angle_beta   90.00
_cell.angle_gamma   90.00
#
_symmetry.space_group_name_H-M   'P 1'
#
loop_
_entity.id
_entity.type
_entity.pdbx_description
1 polymer ?
#
loop_
_entity_poly.entity_id
_entity_poly.type
_entity_poly.pdbx_seq_one_letter_code
_entity_poly.pdbx_strand_id
1 'polypeptide(L)'
;MAPNFPRFDDFTAVPEEAYAQPGRGVWFSTPTGATCGFGSSEISCYGSIPGAPAGANAVAVRFGQPAWFMKTAVTPPPDAKPLPPGSKLAAGGSECVVDSHQLTACRVPGDPTTGFVIAAGTTALSPVAALPSTFPDPRRYAIDGVTDYTVGDGPKNITRYFDVDGGLRCDLTAYSGVRIHCQGPIPGRGAVNRVSLDLSELTWSHAEQSIEPQYPGPVAHLDQGLAVEGYGDSGLCMALYGGGVACYDGARTRGFVVTPTESWAFP
;
A
#
# COMPACT_ATOMS: atom_id res chain seq x y z
N MET A 1 8.35 0.55 -12.01
CA MET A 1 9.78 0.37 -12.32
C MET A 1 10.52 0.14 -11.00
N ALA A 2 11.54 -0.72 -10.97
CA ALA A 2 12.37 -0.85 -9.77
C ALA A 2 13.19 0.44 -9.56
N PRO A 3 13.38 0.91 -8.32
CA PRO A 3 14.11 2.13 -8.04
C PRO A 3 15.59 1.90 -8.34
N ASN A 4 16.19 2.82 -9.09
CA ASN A 4 17.63 2.91 -9.16
C ASN A 4 18.09 3.73 -7.95
N PHE A 5 18.38 3.06 -6.83
CA PHE A 5 18.87 3.76 -5.65
C PHE A 5 20.25 4.37 -5.94
N PRO A 6 20.47 5.65 -5.59
CA PRO A 6 21.82 6.19 -5.60
C PRO A 6 22.68 5.46 -4.56
N ARG A 7 24.00 5.63 -4.63
CA ARG A 7 24.89 5.13 -3.58
C ARG A 7 24.80 6.07 -2.38
N PHE A 8 24.13 5.63 -1.32
CA PHE A 8 23.90 6.45 -0.11
C PHE A 8 25.22 6.85 0.59
N ASP A 9 26.31 6.14 0.36
CA ASP A 9 27.64 6.46 0.92
C ASP A 9 28.32 7.65 0.21
N ASP A 10 27.81 8.08 -0.95
CA ASP A 10 28.30 9.26 -1.67
C ASP A 10 27.75 10.57 -1.07
N PHE A 11 26.83 10.49 -0.09
CA PHE A 11 26.15 11.62 0.52
C PHE A 11 26.69 11.94 1.91
N THR A 12 26.73 13.22 2.25
CA THR A 12 27.23 13.69 3.57
C THR A 12 26.18 13.43 4.64
N ALA A 13 26.52 12.62 5.64
CA ALA A 13 25.64 12.37 6.77
C ALA A 13 25.38 13.66 7.57
N VAL A 14 24.12 13.91 7.89
CA VAL A 14 23.71 14.99 8.80
C VAL A 14 23.13 14.40 10.10
N PRO A 15 23.32 15.08 11.25
CA PRO A 15 22.83 14.61 12.55
C PRO A 15 21.30 14.56 12.58
N GLU A 16 20.71 13.47 13.11
CA GLU A 16 19.26 13.30 13.21
C GLU A 16 18.63 14.37 14.12
N GLU A 17 19.35 14.77 15.16
CA GLU A 17 18.93 15.73 16.18
C GLU A 17 18.65 17.10 15.58
N ALA A 18 19.26 17.43 14.45
CA ALA A 18 19.02 18.66 13.72
C ALA A 18 17.68 18.70 12.96
N TYR A 19 16.98 17.55 12.89
CA TYR A 19 15.70 17.33 12.22
C TYR A 19 14.63 16.72 13.14
N ALA A 20 15.00 16.40 14.39
CA ALA A 20 14.07 15.92 15.40
C ALA A 20 13.12 17.05 15.85
N GLN A 21 11.83 16.76 15.84
CA GLN A 21 10.77 17.63 16.32
C GLN A 21 10.11 17.03 17.58
N PRO A 22 9.94 17.80 18.68
CA PRO A 22 9.32 17.32 19.90
C PRO A 22 7.94 16.71 19.67
N GLY A 23 7.75 15.46 20.10
CA GLY A 23 6.48 14.73 19.98
C GLY A 23 6.08 14.35 18.55
N ARG A 24 6.90 14.63 17.54
CA ARG A 24 6.60 14.37 16.13
C ARG A 24 7.59 13.41 15.46
N GLY A 25 8.80 13.25 15.99
CA GLY A 25 9.84 12.42 15.39
C GLY A 25 10.74 13.22 14.46
N VAL A 26 11.45 12.55 13.55
CA VAL A 26 12.41 13.19 12.63
C VAL A 26 11.72 13.54 11.32
N TRP A 27 11.75 14.81 10.92
CA TRP A 27 11.09 15.31 9.72
C TRP A 27 11.98 16.25 8.92
N PHE A 28 11.88 16.18 7.59
CA PHE A 28 12.58 17.06 6.68
C PHE A 28 11.76 17.38 5.43
N SER A 29 12.01 18.52 4.81
CA SER A 29 11.49 18.85 3.47
C SER A 29 12.53 18.52 2.40
N THR A 30 12.04 18.02 1.25
CA THR A 30 12.85 17.62 0.11
C THR A 30 13.01 18.75 -0.90
N PRO A 31 14.02 18.69 -1.79
CA PRO A 31 14.13 19.61 -2.92
C PRO A 31 12.93 19.56 -3.90
N THR A 32 12.18 18.45 -3.92
CA THR A 32 10.97 18.28 -4.74
C THR A 32 9.72 18.88 -4.09
N GLY A 33 9.82 19.42 -2.87
CA GLY A 33 8.69 19.99 -2.14
C GLY A 33 7.83 18.97 -1.40
N ALA A 34 8.27 17.72 -1.30
CA ALA A 34 7.67 16.73 -0.41
C ALA A 34 8.17 16.94 1.02
N THR A 35 7.37 16.55 2.00
CA THR A 35 7.79 16.49 3.41
C THR A 35 7.88 15.05 3.84
N CYS A 36 9.05 14.62 4.28
CA CYS A 36 9.33 13.24 4.67
C CYS A 36 9.55 13.12 6.17
N GLY A 37 9.11 12.01 6.74
CA GLY A 37 9.24 11.71 8.15
C GLY A 37 9.66 10.27 8.40
N PHE A 38 10.43 10.09 9.47
CA PHE A 38 10.77 8.78 10.02
C PHE A 38 9.79 8.46 11.14
N GLY A 39 8.92 7.49 10.90
CA GLY A 39 8.04 6.90 11.90
C GLY A 39 8.74 5.77 12.66
N SER A 40 8.05 5.21 13.65
CA SER A 40 8.57 4.09 14.46
C SER A 40 8.77 2.79 13.67
N SER A 41 8.05 2.64 12.55
CA SER A 41 8.04 1.41 11.74
C SER A 41 8.03 1.67 10.23
N GLU A 42 8.14 2.93 9.81
CA GLU A 42 8.08 3.32 8.41
C GLU A 42 8.80 4.64 8.13
N ILE A 43 9.11 4.86 6.85
CA ILE A 43 9.48 6.17 6.30
C ILE A 43 8.37 6.57 5.34
N SER A 44 7.89 7.81 5.47
CA SER A 44 6.78 8.30 4.65
C SER A 44 7.06 9.71 4.14
N CYS A 45 6.85 9.94 2.84
CA CYS A 45 6.93 11.26 2.21
C CYS A 45 5.54 11.68 1.73
N TYR A 46 5.16 12.91 2.06
CA TYR A 46 3.83 13.47 1.85
C TYR A 46 3.89 14.68 0.91
N GLY A 47 2.80 14.92 0.18
CA GLY A 47 2.65 16.05 -0.72
C GLY A 47 2.47 15.62 -2.18
N SER A 48 3.02 16.40 -3.11
CA SER A 48 2.99 16.03 -4.53
C SER A 48 3.97 14.90 -4.79
N ILE A 49 3.46 13.71 -5.13
CA ILE A 49 4.27 12.53 -5.47
C ILE A 49 4.20 12.30 -6.98
N PRO A 50 5.22 12.70 -7.76
CA PRO A 50 5.21 12.56 -9.21
C PRO A 50 5.05 11.11 -9.66
N GLY A 51 4.20 10.86 -10.66
CA GLY A 51 3.96 9.52 -11.19
C GLY A 51 3.18 8.57 -10.28
N ALA A 52 2.65 9.07 -9.15
CA ALA A 52 1.77 8.28 -8.28
C ALA A 52 0.38 8.07 -8.94
N PRO A 53 -0.34 6.99 -8.57
CA PRO A 53 -1.73 6.77 -8.98
C PRO A 53 -2.63 7.94 -8.59
N ALA A 54 -3.76 8.08 -9.30
CA ALA A 54 -4.73 9.14 -9.02
C ALA A 54 -5.18 9.10 -7.55
N GLY A 55 -5.19 10.26 -6.90
CA GLY A 55 -5.58 10.41 -5.50
C GLY A 55 -4.50 10.08 -4.47
N ALA A 56 -3.36 9.51 -4.87
CA ALA A 56 -2.22 9.34 -3.96
C ALA A 56 -1.56 10.69 -3.64
N ASN A 57 -1.30 10.93 -2.36
CA ASN A 57 -0.64 12.12 -1.84
C ASN A 57 0.52 11.78 -0.87
N ALA A 58 0.89 10.50 -0.81
CA ALA A 58 2.07 10.06 -0.08
C ALA A 58 2.68 8.79 -0.70
N VAL A 59 3.94 8.55 -0.36
CA VAL A 59 4.67 7.31 -0.62
C VAL A 59 5.35 6.89 0.67
N ALA A 60 5.29 5.60 0.98
CA ALA A 60 5.82 5.07 2.24
C ALA A 60 6.51 3.73 2.04
N VAL A 61 7.37 3.38 3.00
CA VAL A 61 7.97 2.04 3.15
C VAL A 61 7.97 1.66 4.63
N ARG A 62 7.32 0.54 4.98
CA ARG A 62 7.41 -0.07 6.33
C ARG A 62 8.57 -1.06 6.37
N PHE A 63 9.06 -1.33 7.56
CA PHE A 63 10.15 -2.26 7.77
C PHE A 63 9.71 -3.69 7.38
N GLY A 64 10.51 -4.35 6.54
CA GLY A 64 10.21 -5.68 6.03
C GLY A 64 9.12 -5.75 4.95
N GLN A 65 8.61 -4.61 4.47
CA GLN A 65 7.59 -4.52 3.44
C GLN A 65 8.09 -3.74 2.21
N PRO A 66 7.52 -3.98 1.01
CA PRO A 66 7.81 -3.15 -0.16
C PRO A 66 7.28 -1.73 0.05
N ALA A 67 7.75 -0.75 -0.74
CA ALA A 67 7.16 0.59 -0.72
C ALA A 67 5.81 0.64 -1.46
N TRP A 68 4.92 1.56 -1.07
CA TRP A 68 3.61 1.79 -1.69
C TRP A 68 3.25 3.27 -1.78
N PHE A 69 2.31 3.58 -2.66
CA PHE A 69 1.61 4.86 -2.68
C PHE A 69 0.44 4.85 -1.70
N MET A 70 0.12 5.99 -1.12
CA MET A 70 -1.00 6.14 -0.18
C MET A 70 -1.86 7.34 -0.56
N LYS A 71 -3.16 7.19 -0.30
CA LYS A 71 -4.11 8.29 -0.10
C LYS A 71 -4.29 8.44 1.40
N THR A 72 -3.94 9.59 1.96
CA THR A 72 -3.93 9.80 3.42
C THR A 72 -4.42 11.20 3.79
N ALA A 73 -5.02 11.32 4.97
CA ALA A 73 -5.39 12.60 5.58
C ALA A 73 -4.27 13.19 6.47
N VAL A 74 -3.15 12.46 6.63
CA VAL A 74 -2.01 12.94 7.42
C VAL A 74 -1.48 14.24 6.81
N THR A 75 -1.44 15.28 7.64
CA THR A 75 -0.84 16.56 7.30
C THR A 75 0.58 16.59 7.85
N PRO A 76 1.62 16.59 7.00
CA PRO A 76 2.99 16.66 7.48
C PRO A 76 3.28 18.01 8.16
N PRO A 77 4.26 18.08 9.07
CA PRO A 77 4.65 19.34 9.71
C PRO A 77 5.03 20.41 8.66
N PRO A 78 4.38 21.59 8.67
CA PRO A 78 4.67 22.64 7.69
C PRO A 78 6.05 23.28 7.90
N ASP A 79 6.63 23.09 9.08
CA ASP A 79 7.91 23.62 9.54
C ASP A 79 9.06 22.59 9.42
N ALA A 80 8.88 21.54 8.61
CA ALA A 80 9.93 20.56 8.35
C ALA A 80 11.17 21.23 7.70
N LYS A 81 12.30 21.14 8.40
CA LYS A 81 13.57 21.75 7.98
C LYS A 81 14.03 21.15 6.63
N PRO A 82 14.48 21.96 5.66
CA PRO A 82 15.03 21.44 4.41
C PRO A 82 16.25 20.56 4.65
N LEU A 83 16.27 19.39 4.03
CA LEU A 83 17.49 18.57 3.93
C LEU A 83 18.33 19.10 2.75
N PRO A 84 19.56 19.59 2.97
CA PRO A 84 20.36 20.18 1.89
C PRO A 84 20.71 19.13 0.81
N PRO A 85 20.70 19.50 -0.48
CA PRO A 85 21.23 18.64 -1.55
C PRO A 85 22.62 18.07 -1.23
N GLY A 86 22.83 16.79 -1.52
CA GLY A 86 24.05 16.06 -1.19
C GLY A 86 24.10 15.52 0.25
N SER A 87 23.00 15.62 0.99
CA SER A 87 22.92 15.13 2.38
C SER A 87 22.25 13.75 2.48
N LYS A 88 22.66 13.02 3.52
CA LYS A 88 22.04 11.78 4.00
C LYS A 88 21.54 11.97 5.41
N LEU A 89 20.28 11.63 5.66
CA LEU A 89 19.68 11.60 6.99
C LEU A 89 19.28 10.15 7.32
N ALA A 90 19.74 9.65 8.46
CA ALA A 90 19.39 8.32 8.94
C ALA A 90 18.73 8.44 10.31
N ALA A 91 17.65 7.70 10.51
CA ALA A 91 16.91 7.62 11.78
C ALA A 91 16.12 6.30 11.82
N GLY A 92 16.01 5.70 13.01
CA GLY A 92 15.16 4.52 13.22
C GLY A 92 15.49 3.29 12.36
N GLY A 93 16.77 3.09 12.00
CA GLY A 93 17.19 1.96 11.15
C GLY A 93 16.88 2.15 9.66
N SER A 94 16.57 3.38 9.27
CA SER A 94 16.20 3.79 7.91
C SER A 94 17.03 4.98 7.47
N GLU A 95 17.11 5.22 6.17
CA GLU A 95 17.88 6.34 5.64
C GLU A 95 17.23 6.96 4.41
N CYS A 96 17.40 8.28 4.29
CA CYS A 96 17.02 9.06 3.12
C CYS A 96 18.19 9.92 2.64
N VAL A 97 18.29 10.08 1.32
CA VAL A 97 19.21 11.00 0.67
C VAL A 97 18.45 11.95 -0.25
N VAL A 98 19.00 13.15 -0.41
CA VAL A 98 18.51 14.15 -1.37
C VAL A 98 19.67 14.67 -2.19
N ASP A 99 19.47 14.86 -3.50
CA ASP A 99 20.51 15.37 -4.40
C ASP A 99 20.16 16.75 -5.00
N SER A 100 21.08 17.30 -5.79
CA SER A 100 20.91 18.58 -6.49
C SER A 100 20.02 18.51 -7.74
N HIS A 101 19.64 17.31 -8.18
CA HIS A 101 18.82 17.04 -9.35
C HIS A 101 17.35 16.74 -9.00
N GLN A 102 16.90 17.20 -7.82
CA GLN A 102 15.54 16.97 -7.33
C GLN A 102 15.22 15.48 -7.14
N LEU A 103 16.21 14.70 -6.70
CA LEU A 103 16.01 13.33 -6.26
C LEU A 103 15.85 13.28 -4.75
N THR A 104 14.93 12.45 -4.28
CA THR A 104 14.85 11.99 -2.90
C THR A 104 14.75 10.47 -2.93
N ALA A 105 15.67 9.78 -2.28
CA ALA A 105 15.61 8.34 -2.14
C ALA A 105 15.55 7.98 -0.67
N CYS A 106 14.59 7.16 -0.28
CA CYS A 106 14.46 6.63 1.07
C CYS A 106 14.44 5.11 1.03
N ARG A 107 15.18 4.48 1.94
CA ARG A 107 15.28 3.03 2.01
C ARG A 107 15.32 2.53 3.45
N VAL A 108 14.83 1.31 3.60
CA VAL A 108 15.09 0.45 4.74
C VAL A 108 16.21 -0.51 4.30
N PRO A 109 17.45 -0.36 4.83
CA PRO A 109 18.53 -1.27 4.52
C PRO A 109 18.17 -2.71 4.93
N GLY A 110 18.52 -3.67 4.08
CA GLY A 110 18.22 -5.09 4.29
C GLY A 110 18.52 -5.92 3.06
N ASP A 111 18.26 -7.22 3.15
CA ASP A 111 18.29 -8.15 2.02
C ASP A 111 16.92 -8.82 1.85
N PRO A 112 16.08 -8.36 0.90
CA PRO A 112 16.33 -7.26 -0.02
C PRO A 112 16.16 -5.87 0.63
N THR A 113 16.83 -4.87 0.07
CA THR A 113 16.59 -3.46 0.43
C THR A 113 15.26 -3.01 -0.15
N THR A 114 14.41 -2.38 0.68
CA THR A 114 13.11 -1.83 0.25
C THR A 114 13.08 -0.32 0.37
N GLY A 115 12.21 0.33 -0.40
CA GLY A 115 12.07 1.78 -0.36
C GLY A 115 11.64 2.37 -1.69
N PHE A 116 11.88 3.67 -1.86
CA PHE A 116 11.41 4.42 -3.01
C PHE A 116 12.40 5.52 -3.41
N VAL A 117 12.27 5.95 -4.67
CA VAL A 117 13.01 7.07 -5.25
C VAL A 117 12.00 8.02 -5.90
N ILE A 118 11.91 9.23 -5.39
CA ILE A 118 11.16 10.35 -5.97
C ILE A 118 12.14 11.16 -6.80
N ALA A 119 11.83 11.38 -8.08
CA ALA A 119 12.60 12.20 -8.99
C ALA A 119 11.67 13.10 -9.81
N ALA A 120 12.24 14.03 -10.58
CA ALA A 120 11.46 14.90 -11.45
C ALA A 120 10.51 14.09 -12.36
N GLY A 121 9.20 14.24 -12.13
CA GLY A 121 8.15 13.61 -12.93
C GLY A 121 7.83 12.15 -12.63
N THR A 122 8.59 11.45 -11.78
CA THR A 122 8.32 10.03 -11.49
C THR A 122 8.71 9.61 -10.08
N THR A 123 8.04 8.60 -9.55
CA THR A 123 8.40 7.89 -8.32
C THR A 123 8.53 6.41 -8.62
N ALA A 124 9.66 5.82 -8.22
CA ALA A 124 9.93 4.39 -8.38
C ALA A 124 9.88 3.70 -7.01
N LEU A 125 9.18 2.57 -6.92
CA LEU A 125 9.00 1.80 -5.70
C LEU A 125 9.73 0.46 -5.82
N SER A 126 10.39 0.05 -4.74
CA SER A 126 11.05 -1.25 -4.64
C SER A 126 10.14 -2.38 -5.15
N PRO A 127 10.67 -3.42 -5.78
CA PRO A 127 9.86 -4.53 -6.25
C PRO A 127 9.01 -5.13 -5.12
N VAL A 128 7.79 -5.54 -5.48
CA VAL A 128 6.97 -6.43 -4.65
C VAL A 128 7.47 -7.86 -4.88
N ALA A 129 7.27 -8.76 -3.91
CA ALA A 129 7.54 -10.19 -4.06
C ALA A 129 7.00 -10.73 -5.40
N ALA A 130 7.62 -11.79 -5.92
CA ALA A 130 7.40 -12.30 -7.28
C ALA A 130 5.96 -12.76 -7.53
N LEU A 131 5.08 -11.80 -7.85
CA LEU A 131 3.72 -12.05 -8.34
C LEU A 131 3.79 -12.49 -9.80
N PRO A 132 2.83 -13.31 -10.29
CA PRO A 132 2.74 -13.65 -11.69
C PRO A 132 2.73 -12.40 -12.57
N SER A 133 3.38 -12.44 -13.74
CA SER A 133 3.46 -11.29 -14.64
C SER A 133 2.10 -10.84 -15.18
N THR A 134 1.09 -11.72 -15.14
CA THR A 134 -0.30 -11.44 -15.49
C THR A 134 -1.09 -10.80 -14.36
N PHE A 135 -0.59 -10.83 -13.12
CA PHE A 135 -1.24 -10.22 -11.98
C PHE A 135 -1.08 -8.69 -12.01
N PRO A 136 -2.14 -7.92 -11.69
CA PRO A 136 -2.03 -6.46 -11.62
C PRO A 136 -0.91 -6.02 -10.67
N ASP A 137 0.00 -5.17 -11.15
CA ASP A 137 1.14 -4.67 -10.34
C ASP A 137 0.62 -3.81 -9.18
N PRO A 138 0.79 -4.22 -7.91
CA PRO A 138 0.27 -3.48 -6.76
C PRO A 138 0.81 -2.07 -6.63
N ARG A 139 1.98 -1.79 -7.22
CA ARG A 139 2.60 -0.46 -7.21
C ARG A 139 1.87 0.55 -8.08
N ARG A 140 0.84 0.13 -8.82
CA ARG A 140 -0.05 1.01 -9.61
C ARG A 140 -1.30 1.44 -8.86
N TYR A 141 -1.43 1.03 -7.60
CA TYR A 141 -2.56 1.34 -6.74
C TYR A 141 -2.09 2.09 -5.51
N ALA A 142 -2.95 2.95 -4.97
CA ALA A 142 -2.71 3.67 -3.73
C ALA A 142 -3.47 2.99 -2.59
N ILE A 143 -2.81 2.71 -1.47
CA ILE A 143 -3.51 2.27 -0.26
C ILE A 143 -4.42 3.40 0.22
N ASP A 144 -5.73 3.12 0.35
CA ASP A 144 -6.68 4.09 0.89
C ASP A 144 -6.61 4.10 2.42
N GLY A 145 -5.89 5.09 2.94
CA GLY A 145 -5.78 5.37 4.37
C GLY A 145 -6.74 6.46 4.85
N VAL A 146 -7.73 6.86 4.03
CA VAL A 146 -8.74 7.86 4.40
C VAL A 146 -10.08 7.22 4.69
N THR A 147 -10.47 6.23 3.90
CA THR A 147 -11.75 5.53 4.07
C THR A 147 -11.63 4.48 5.17
N ASP A 148 -12.56 4.52 6.13
CA ASP A 148 -12.71 3.43 7.10
C ASP A 148 -13.56 2.32 6.49
N TYR A 149 -12.94 1.17 6.26
CA TYR A 149 -13.60 -0.03 5.75
C TYR A 149 -14.09 -0.96 6.88
N THR A 150 -13.90 -0.55 8.13
CA THR A 150 -14.45 -1.21 9.29
C THR A 150 -15.92 -0.82 9.43
N VAL A 151 -16.82 -1.80 9.50
CA VAL A 151 -18.26 -1.52 9.56
C VAL A 151 -18.76 -1.72 10.98
N GLY A 152 -19.29 -0.66 11.58
CA GLY A 152 -19.85 -0.65 12.93
C GLY A 152 -18.82 -0.72 14.05
N ASP A 153 -19.29 -0.68 15.30
CA ASP A 153 -18.46 -0.73 16.50
C ASP A 153 -18.66 -2.05 17.25
N GLY A 154 -17.55 -2.67 17.65
CA GLY A 154 -17.62 -3.83 18.53
C GLY A 154 -16.28 -4.50 18.83
N PRO A 155 -16.27 -5.43 19.81
CA PRO A 155 -15.05 -6.14 20.19
C PRO A 155 -14.52 -6.96 19.02
N LYS A 156 -13.22 -6.82 18.74
CA LYS A 156 -12.50 -7.53 17.66
C LYS A 156 -13.04 -7.23 16.26
N ASN A 157 -13.55 -6.03 16.01
CA ASN A 157 -13.90 -5.60 14.65
C ASN A 157 -12.61 -5.35 13.83
N ILE A 158 -12.10 -6.43 13.23
CA ILE A 158 -10.82 -6.45 12.48
C ILE A 158 -11.02 -6.83 11.01
N THR A 159 -12.27 -6.87 10.56
CA THR A 159 -12.62 -7.23 9.19
C THR A 159 -12.99 -5.96 8.43
N ARG A 160 -12.36 -5.77 7.28
CA ARG A 160 -12.67 -4.70 6.36
C ARG A 160 -13.66 -5.19 5.33
N TYR A 161 -14.75 -4.46 5.14
CA TYR A 161 -15.77 -4.74 4.13
C TYR A 161 -15.78 -3.62 3.10
N PHE A 162 -15.83 -4.00 1.83
CA PHE A 162 -15.87 -3.03 0.74
C PHE A 162 -16.58 -3.58 -0.48
N ASP A 163 -17.30 -2.70 -1.17
CA ASP A 163 -17.85 -2.96 -2.50
C ASP A 163 -16.88 -2.45 -3.56
N VAL A 164 -16.81 -3.12 -4.72
CA VAL A 164 -16.06 -2.64 -5.90
C VAL A 164 -16.95 -2.64 -7.13
N ASP A 165 -16.50 -1.91 -8.15
CA ASP A 165 -17.11 -1.96 -9.47
C ASP A 165 -17.16 -3.39 -10.02
N GLY A 166 -18.21 -3.70 -10.78
CA GLY A 166 -18.52 -5.08 -11.20
C GLY A 166 -19.44 -5.83 -10.24
N GLY A 167 -19.94 -5.16 -9.19
CA GLY A 167 -20.97 -5.70 -8.30
C GLY A 167 -20.44 -6.77 -7.34
N LEU A 168 -19.17 -6.67 -6.97
CA LEU A 168 -18.54 -7.55 -6.00
C LEU A 168 -18.53 -6.88 -4.63
N ARG A 169 -18.93 -7.62 -3.61
CA ARG A 169 -18.68 -7.30 -2.20
C ARG A 169 -17.54 -8.17 -1.69
N CYS A 170 -16.59 -7.57 -0.99
CA CYS A 170 -15.46 -8.28 -0.43
C CYS A 170 -15.33 -8.05 1.08
N ASP A 171 -14.74 -9.04 1.74
CA ASP A 171 -14.22 -8.91 3.09
C ASP A 171 -12.73 -9.29 3.14
N LEU A 172 -11.98 -8.59 3.99
CA LEU A 172 -10.55 -8.79 4.21
C LEU A 172 -10.27 -8.82 5.71
N THR A 173 -9.79 -9.95 6.20
CA THR A 173 -9.37 -10.13 7.59
C THR A 173 -7.96 -10.66 7.65
N ALA A 174 -7.13 -10.02 8.46
CA ALA A 174 -5.72 -10.36 8.57
C ALA A 174 -5.27 -10.22 10.04
N TYR A 175 -4.99 -11.33 10.70
CA TYR A 175 -4.51 -11.33 12.09
C TYR A 175 -3.59 -12.52 12.38
N SER A 176 -4.06 -13.74 12.07
CA SER A 176 -3.27 -14.98 12.11
C SER A 176 -3.01 -15.53 10.70
N GLY A 177 -2.85 -14.61 9.75
CA GLY A 177 -2.82 -14.83 8.31
C GLY A 177 -4.07 -14.29 7.62
N VAL A 178 -4.04 -14.38 6.29
CA VAL A 178 -4.97 -13.68 5.39
C VAL A 178 -6.21 -14.52 5.12
N ARG A 179 -7.37 -13.89 5.27
CA ARG A 179 -8.66 -14.34 4.74
C ARG A 179 -9.25 -13.25 3.88
N ILE A 180 -9.53 -13.58 2.63
CA ILE A 180 -10.15 -12.65 1.68
C ILE A 180 -11.30 -13.38 1.01
N HIS A 181 -12.48 -12.80 1.05
CA HIS A 181 -13.61 -13.30 0.29
C HIS A 181 -14.12 -12.21 -0.62
N CYS A 182 -14.55 -12.58 -1.82
CA CYS A 182 -15.30 -11.70 -2.70
C CYS A 182 -16.49 -12.46 -3.27
N GLN A 183 -17.65 -11.82 -3.28
CA GLN A 183 -18.90 -12.41 -3.73
C GLN A 183 -19.64 -11.47 -4.68
N GLY A 184 -20.18 -12.03 -5.76
CA GLY A 184 -20.90 -11.33 -6.82
C GLY A 184 -20.76 -12.08 -8.15
N PRO A 185 -20.89 -11.40 -9.30
CA PRO A 185 -20.64 -12.02 -10.60
C PRO A 185 -19.19 -12.50 -10.73
N ILE A 186 -18.96 -13.77 -11.05
CA ILE A 186 -17.63 -14.34 -11.30
C ILE A 186 -17.53 -14.87 -12.74
N PRO A 187 -17.14 -14.00 -13.70
CA PRO A 187 -17.07 -14.36 -15.11
C PRO A 187 -16.14 -15.54 -15.38
N GLY A 188 -16.56 -16.42 -16.30
CA GLY A 188 -15.81 -17.62 -16.68
C GLY A 188 -15.96 -18.81 -15.73
N ARG A 189 -16.81 -18.73 -14.68
CA ARG A 189 -16.96 -19.81 -13.68
C ARG A 189 -18.39 -20.32 -13.46
N GLY A 190 -19.29 -20.11 -14.42
CA GLY A 190 -20.64 -20.67 -14.40
C GLY A 190 -21.48 -20.13 -13.23
N ALA A 191 -22.00 -21.02 -12.38
CA ALA A 191 -22.84 -20.66 -11.22
C ALA A 191 -22.04 -20.21 -9.98
N VAL A 192 -20.71 -20.26 -10.02
CA VAL A 192 -19.85 -19.74 -8.95
C VAL A 192 -20.12 -18.24 -8.76
N ASN A 193 -20.35 -17.83 -7.52
CA ASN A 193 -20.55 -16.43 -7.15
C ASN A 193 -19.64 -15.99 -5.99
N ARG A 194 -18.78 -16.87 -5.45
CA ARG A 194 -17.81 -16.55 -4.41
C ARG A 194 -16.43 -17.11 -4.70
N VAL A 195 -15.43 -16.29 -4.42
CA VAL A 195 -14.03 -16.70 -4.28
C VAL A 195 -13.59 -16.50 -2.84
N SER A 196 -12.92 -17.50 -2.28
CA SER A 196 -12.40 -17.47 -0.93
C SER A 196 -10.91 -17.78 -0.95
N LEU A 197 -10.10 -16.86 -0.46
CA LEU A 197 -8.70 -17.06 -0.15
C LEU A 197 -8.57 -17.18 1.38
N ASP A 198 -8.54 -18.41 1.88
CA ASP A 198 -8.38 -18.74 3.30
C ASP A 198 -6.96 -19.19 3.60
N LEU A 199 -6.58 -19.35 4.88
CA LEU A 199 -5.21 -19.66 5.32
C LEU A 199 -4.53 -20.83 4.59
N SER A 200 -5.30 -21.87 4.23
CA SER A 200 -4.79 -23.10 3.62
C SER A 200 -5.19 -23.28 2.16
N GLU A 201 -6.22 -22.58 1.69
CA GLU A 201 -6.82 -22.88 0.38
C GLU A 201 -7.36 -21.65 -0.33
N LEU A 202 -7.48 -21.78 -1.65
CA LEU A 202 -8.20 -20.87 -2.50
C LEU A 202 -9.33 -21.64 -3.18
N THR A 203 -10.56 -21.24 -2.90
CA THR A 203 -11.78 -21.98 -3.29
C THR A 203 -12.72 -21.09 -4.09
N TRP A 204 -13.32 -21.67 -5.12
CA TRP A 204 -14.37 -21.08 -5.92
C TRP A 204 -15.67 -21.82 -5.64
N SER A 205 -16.69 -21.12 -5.16
CA SER A 205 -17.92 -21.75 -4.68
C SER A 205 -19.16 -20.94 -5.01
N HIS A 206 -20.32 -21.57 -4.83
CA HIS A 206 -21.59 -20.89 -4.78
C HIS A 206 -21.96 -20.63 -3.31
N ALA A 207 -22.42 -19.42 -3.01
CA ALA A 207 -22.89 -18.99 -1.71
C ALA A 207 -24.27 -18.34 -1.85
N GLU A 208 -25.25 -18.89 -1.14
CA GLU A 208 -26.63 -18.37 -1.09
C GLU A 208 -26.73 -17.09 -0.25
N GLN A 209 -25.91 -17.00 0.80
CA GLN A 209 -25.85 -15.85 1.70
C GLN A 209 -24.83 -14.84 1.19
N SER A 210 -25.17 -13.56 1.23
CA SER A 210 -24.23 -12.47 0.97
C SER A 210 -23.16 -12.39 2.06
N ILE A 211 -21.99 -11.88 1.69
CA ILE A 211 -21.01 -11.39 2.65
C ILE A 211 -21.65 -10.18 3.35
N GLU A 212 -21.92 -10.32 4.64
CA GLU A 212 -22.46 -9.24 5.48
C GLU A 212 -21.48 -8.86 6.58
N PRO A 213 -21.39 -7.56 6.91
CA PRO A 213 -20.74 -7.09 8.11
C PRO A 213 -21.24 -7.78 9.38
N GLN A 214 -20.31 -8.08 10.29
CA GLN A 214 -20.67 -8.59 11.61
C GLN A 214 -21.51 -7.58 12.41
N TYR A 215 -21.25 -6.29 12.22
CA TYR A 215 -21.94 -5.19 12.90
C TYR A 215 -22.73 -4.35 11.88
N PRO A 216 -23.86 -3.76 12.27
CA PRO A 216 -24.67 -2.97 11.36
C PRO A 216 -23.95 -1.68 10.94
N GLY A 217 -24.02 -1.37 9.65
CA GLY A 217 -23.48 -0.13 9.10
C GLY A 217 -23.38 -0.18 7.58
N PRO A 218 -23.09 0.96 6.94
CA PRO A 218 -22.87 1.00 5.50
C PRO A 218 -21.54 0.32 5.15
N VAL A 219 -21.53 -0.39 4.02
CA VAL A 219 -20.29 -0.88 3.39
C VAL A 219 -19.81 0.19 2.43
N ALA A 220 -18.54 0.60 2.58
CA ALA A 220 -17.95 1.62 1.72
C ALA A 220 -17.58 1.04 0.35
N HIS A 221 -17.57 1.88 -0.68
CA HIS A 221 -17.02 1.53 -1.98
C HIS A 221 -15.51 1.77 -2.01
N LEU A 222 -14.76 0.88 -2.65
CA LEU A 222 -13.34 1.07 -2.95
C LEU A 222 -13.19 1.52 -4.40
N ASP A 223 -12.85 2.80 -4.58
CA ASP A 223 -12.70 3.41 -5.91
C ASP A 223 -11.57 2.77 -6.72
N GLN A 224 -11.72 2.73 -8.05
CA GLN A 224 -10.68 2.22 -8.95
C GLN A 224 -9.33 2.92 -8.74
N GLY A 225 -8.25 2.14 -8.76
CA GLY A 225 -6.90 2.66 -8.52
C GLY A 225 -6.53 2.75 -7.04
N LEU A 226 -7.46 2.44 -6.13
CA LEU A 226 -7.20 2.30 -4.70
C LEU A 226 -7.06 0.83 -4.29
N ALA A 227 -6.46 0.63 -3.13
CA ALA A 227 -6.27 -0.66 -2.50
C ALA A 227 -6.60 -0.61 -1.00
N VAL A 228 -7.05 -1.75 -0.47
CA VAL A 228 -7.30 -1.98 0.95
C VAL A 228 -6.32 -3.04 1.45
N GLU A 229 -5.63 -2.72 2.54
CA GLU A 229 -4.74 -3.65 3.24
C GLU A 229 -5.44 -4.26 4.47
N GLY A 230 -5.12 -5.52 4.77
CA GLY A 230 -5.58 -6.17 5.99
C GLY A 230 -4.91 -5.59 7.23
N TYR A 231 -5.45 -5.87 8.42
CA TYR A 231 -4.74 -5.58 9.67
C TYR A 231 -3.42 -6.35 9.75
N GLY A 232 -2.39 -5.73 10.32
CA GLY A 232 -1.06 -6.35 10.47
C GLY A 232 -0.36 -6.63 9.14
N ASP A 233 -0.64 -5.83 8.11
CA ASP A 233 0.12 -5.76 6.85
C ASP A 233 0.17 -7.07 6.07
N SER A 234 -0.89 -7.88 6.19
CA SER A 234 -1.04 -9.11 5.43
C SER A 234 -2.33 -9.08 4.61
N GLY A 235 -2.20 -9.37 3.32
CA GLY A 235 -3.32 -9.34 2.38
C GLY A 235 -3.58 -7.94 1.81
N LEU A 236 -3.68 -7.87 0.49
CA LEU A 236 -4.03 -6.64 -0.23
C LEU A 236 -5.12 -6.96 -1.24
N CYS A 237 -6.11 -6.08 -1.34
CA CYS A 237 -7.10 -6.08 -2.42
C CYS A 237 -7.08 -4.75 -3.16
N MET A 238 -7.12 -4.81 -4.49
CA MET A 238 -7.04 -3.66 -5.39
C MET A 238 -8.32 -3.58 -6.22
N ALA A 239 -8.97 -2.41 -6.22
CA ALA A 239 -10.07 -2.14 -7.14
C ALA A 239 -9.51 -1.81 -8.53
N LEU A 240 -9.76 -2.71 -9.48
CA LEU A 240 -9.09 -2.69 -10.78
C LEU A 240 -9.60 -1.55 -11.66
N TYR A 241 -8.70 -0.98 -12.47
CA TYR A 241 -9.09 -0.09 -13.56
C TYR A 241 -9.97 -0.86 -14.56
N GLY A 242 -11.18 -0.36 -14.81
CA GLY A 242 -12.18 -1.05 -15.65
C GLY A 242 -13.10 -2.01 -14.89
N GLY A 243 -12.99 -2.07 -13.55
CA GLY A 243 -13.88 -2.81 -12.67
C GLY A 243 -13.33 -4.18 -12.24
N GLY A 244 -13.89 -4.70 -11.16
CA GLY A 244 -13.45 -5.93 -10.51
C GLY A 244 -12.40 -5.72 -9.42
N VAL A 245 -11.82 -6.82 -8.97
CA VAL A 245 -10.87 -6.85 -7.85
C VAL A 245 -9.73 -7.82 -8.13
N ALA A 246 -8.53 -7.47 -7.66
CA ALA A 246 -7.44 -8.41 -7.53
C ALA A 246 -6.94 -8.43 -6.09
N CYS A 247 -6.87 -9.61 -5.50
CA CYS A 247 -6.48 -9.78 -4.11
C CYS A 247 -5.38 -10.83 -3.98
N TYR A 248 -4.45 -10.62 -3.05
CA TYR A 248 -3.38 -11.60 -2.78
C TYR A 248 -2.92 -11.60 -1.33
N ASP A 249 -2.43 -12.76 -0.87
CA ASP A 249 -1.71 -12.95 0.38
C ASP A 249 -0.21 -12.79 0.11
N GLY A 250 0.36 -11.65 0.50
CA GLY A 250 1.77 -11.34 0.27
C GLY A 250 2.76 -12.30 0.91
N ALA A 251 2.37 -12.99 2.01
CA ALA A 251 3.25 -13.92 2.70
C ALA A 251 3.33 -15.29 2.00
N ARG A 252 2.28 -15.69 1.29
CA ARG A 252 2.19 -16.99 0.61
C ARG A 252 2.17 -16.88 -0.92
N THR A 253 2.29 -15.67 -1.45
CA THR A 253 2.32 -15.36 -2.89
C THR A 253 1.20 -16.01 -3.68
N ARG A 254 -0.02 -15.93 -3.14
CA ARG A 254 -1.22 -16.56 -3.69
C ARG A 254 -2.35 -15.56 -3.79
N GLY A 255 -3.24 -15.73 -4.77
CA GLY A 255 -4.27 -14.73 -4.99
C GLY A 255 -5.20 -15.04 -6.13
N PHE A 256 -6.13 -14.11 -6.34
CA PHE A 256 -7.13 -14.19 -7.39
C PHE A 256 -7.36 -12.83 -8.04
N VAL A 257 -7.91 -12.90 -9.23
CA VAL A 257 -8.37 -11.75 -10.02
C VAL A 257 -9.78 -12.06 -10.48
N VAL A 258 -10.69 -11.13 -10.29
CA VAL A 258 -12.04 -11.12 -10.86
C VAL A 258 -12.20 -9.82 -11.61
N THR A 259 -12.42 -9.91 -12.92
CA THR A 259 -12.71 -8.77 -13.80
C THR A 259 -14.13 -8.92 -14.36
N PRO A 260 -14.68 -7.93 -15.08
CA PRO A 260 -15.97 -8.07 -15.75
C PRO A 260 -16.03 -9.17 -16.82
N THR A 261 -14.88 -9.65 -17.31
CA THR A 261 -14.82 -10.61 -18.44
C THR A 261 -14.21 -11.96 -18.07
N GLU A 262 -13.34 -12.02 -17.07
CA GLU A 262 -12.64 -13.24 -16.68
C GLU A 262 -12.31 -13.30 -15.19
N SER A 263 -12.11 -14.51 -14.68
CA SER A 263 -11.71 -14.76 -13.28
C SER A 263 -10.69 -15.89 -13.17
N TRP A 264 -9.56 -15.63 -12.54
CA TRP A 264 -8.46 -16.59 -12.40
C TRP A 264 -7.77 -16.46 -11.03
N ALA A 265 -6.94 -17.44 -10.71
CA ALA A 265 -6.17 -17.49 -9.47
C ALA A 265 -4.79 -18.10 -9.70
N PHE A 266 -3.91 -17.90 -8.73
CA PHE A 266 -2.57 -18.47 -8.68
C PHE A 266 -2.29 -19.02 -7.27
N PRO A 267 -1.48 -20.09 -7.16
CA PRO A 267 -1.24 -20.82 -5.92
C PRO A 267 -0.49 -20.02 -4.87
#